data_AF-A0AAD7FED4-F1
#
_entry.id   AF-A0AAD7FED4-F1
#
_cell.length_a   1.000
_cell.length_b   1.000
_cell.length_c   1.000
_cell.angle_alpha   90.00
_cell.angle_beta   90.00
_cell.angle_gamma   90.00
#
_symmetry.space_group_name_H-M   'P 1'
#
loop_
_entity.id
_entity.type
_entity.pdbx_description
1 polymer ?
#
loop_
_entity_poly.entity_id
_entity_poly.type
_entity_poly.pdbx_seq_one_letter_code
_entity_poly.pdbx_strand_id
1 'polypeptide(L)'
;MITSCDSHLTLAGWTLCLGETLFHKQSTVVVSATVLHSPSHEYDGRDAVVKWNWAPKARTAESAFVLSARRRAERENPRMLDHLPDVFYAGDMESSAAVDIFGDIASNNFEERVLRVTVQERLKPLKDRTLTADELEKAFKAIFDCYRWLVEAAGILHRDISVNNLMYRRIDGQIYGVLNDFDLSQFINNSSGFTSDERIGTIPFMAFDLLNRERPPPTHLPRHDLESLMYALVFLVCEVEGTQLARWRDLGMQEVHDSKIVTLLEGFPFPKDGFERFLDWTYQLGELFLDAFGARTKARRLRLLNGKQQQPVPEVDDETLGGRLTFDTFASTLCEL
;
A
#
# COMPACT_ATOMS: atom_id res chain seq x y z
N MET A 1 19.51 11.52 -22.56
CA MET A 1 20.66 10.62 -22.33
C MET A 1 21.61 11.32 -21.39
N ILE A 2 21.52 11.04 -20.09
CA ILE A 2 22.50 11.51 -19.09
C ILE A 2 23.24 10.26 -18.65
N THR A 3 24.48 10.15 -19.10
CA THR A 3 25.45 9.12 -18.74
C THR A 3 26.65 9.81 -18.10
N SER A 4 26.55 10.13 -16.80
CA SER A 4 27.66 10.09 -15.84
C SER A 4 27.09 10.23 -14.42
N CYS A 5 27.72 9.53 -13.48
CA CYS A 5 27.33 9.35 -12.09
C CYS A 5 28.21 10.28 -11.24
N ASP A 6 27.81 11.56 -11.09
CA ASP A 6 28.64 12.56 -10.38
C ASP A 6 27.93 13.21 -9.18
N SER A 7 26.66 12.88 -8.93
CA SER A 7 25.88 13.50 -7.85
C SER A 7 26.10 12.74 -6.54
N HIS A 8 26.88 13.32 -5.62
CA HIS A 8 27.08 12.78 -4.28
C HIS A 8 26.14 13.48 -3.29
N LEU A 9 25.52 12.71 -2.42
CA LEU A 9 24.73 13.21 -1.30
C LEU A 9 25.45 12.87 0.00
N THR A 10 25.75 13.90 0.81
CA THR A 10 26.26 13.72 2.16
C THR A 10 25.23 14.19 3.17
N LEU A 11 24.83 13.32 4.09
CA LEU A 11 23.84 13.63 5.13
C LEU A 11 24.16 12.84 6.40
N ALA A 12 24.21 13.50 7.56
CA ALA A 12 24.37 12.83 8.87
C ALA A 12 25.45 11.72 8.94
N GLY A 13 26.60 11.93 8.28
CA GLY A 13 27.69 10.95 8.21
C GLY A 13 27.56 9.87 7.13
N TRP A 14 26.47 9.87 6.36
CA TRP A 14 26.30 9.05 5.16
C TRP A 14 26.90 9.76 3.95
N THR A 15 27.49 8.99 3.05
CA THR A 15 27.86 9.44 1.71
C THR A 15 27.25 8.46 0.69
N LEU A 16 26.42 8.99 -0.20
CA LEU A 16 25.65 8.24 -1.18
C LEU A 16 26.02 8.72 -2.58
N CYS A 17 26.22 7.78 -3.50
CA CYS A 17 26.30 8.06 -4.93
C CYS A 17 24.89 7.98 -5.51
N LEU A 18 24.33 9.11 -5.97
CA LEU A 18 22.99 9.15 -6.52
C LEU A 18 22.99 8.66 -7.98
N GLY A 19 21.98 7.86 -8.31
CA GLY A 19 21.72 7.34 -9.64
C GLY A 19 20.51 8.00 -10.30
N GLU A 20 19.73 7.19 -11.01
CA GLU A 20 18.54 7.63 -11.73
C GLU A 20 17.36 7.94 -10.80
N THR A 21 16.51 8.90 -11.21
CA THR A 21 15.21 9.15 -10.60
C THR A 21 14.26 8.01 -10.92
N LEU A 22 13.80 7.30 -9.89
CA LEU A 22 12.88 6.18 -9.99
C LEU A 22 11.42 6.64 -9.96
N PHE A 23 11.13 7.72 -9.22
CA PHE A 23 9.79 8.28 -9.08
C PHE A 23 9.85 9.78 -8.78
N HIS A 24 8.93 10.54 -9.37
CA HIS A 24 8.75 11.95 -9.06
C HIS A 24 7.28 12.32 -9.23
N LYS A 25 6.64 12.75 -8.15
CA LYS A 25 5.27 13.28 -8.16
C LYS A 25 5.09 14.34 -7.09
N GLN A 26 4.74 15.56 -7.49
CA GLN A 26 4.38 16.70 -6.64
C GLN A 26 5.34 16.94 -5.46
N SER A 27 5.12 16.29 -4.31
CA SER A 27 5.90 16.44 -3.07
C SER A 27 6.88 15.31 -2.80
N THR A 28 6.99 14.31 -3.67
CA THR A 28 7.83 13.13 -3.44
C THR A 28 8.76 12.87 -4.61
N VAL A 29 10.04 12.67 -4.31
CA VAL A 29 11.09 12.27 -5.25
C VAL A 29 11.80 11.04 -4.69
N VAL A 30 11.97 10.01 -5.52
CA VAL A 30 12.74 8.80 -5.17
C VAL A 30 13.83 8.62 -6.20
N VAL A 31 15.06 8.50 -5.73
CA VAL A 31 16.27 8.33 -6.57
C VAL A 31 16.98 7.07 -6.12
N SER A 32 17.48 6.28 -7.07
CA SER A 32 18.39 5.17 -6.75
C SER A 32 19.70 5.71 -6.18
N ALA A 33 20.36 4.93 -5.34
CA ALA A 33 21.67 5.30 -4.82
C ALA A 33 22.51 4.07 -4.47
N THR A 34 23.81 4.27 -4.37
CA THR A 34 24.73 3.32 -3.75
C THR A 34 25.34 3.96 -2.51
N VAL A 35 25.34 3.23 -1.39
CA VAL A 35 25.98 3.68 -0.15
C VAL A 35 27.50 3.59 -0.31
N LEU A 36 28.18 4.73 -0.37
CA LEU A 36 29.64 4.77 -0.42
C LEU A 36 30.24 4.72 0.98
N HIS A 37 29.59 5.37 1.94
CA HIS A 37 29.97 5.36 3.34
C HIS A 37 28.73 5.49 4.23
N SER A 38 28.70 4.71 5.30
CA SER A 38 27.70 4.72 6.36
C SER A 38 28.38 4.77 7.74
N PRO A 39 27.75 5.40 8.75
CA PRO A 39 28.33 5.48 10.10
C PRO A 39 28.61 4.13 10.77
N SER A 40 27.85 3.08 10.45
CA SER A 40 28.04 1.73 11.00
C SER A 40 28.87 0.81 10.09
N HIS A 41 29.28 1.27 8.91
CA HIS A 41 29.99 0.52 7.85
C HIS A 41 29.27 -0.73 7.31
N GLU A 42 28.28 -1.29 8.00
CA GLU A 42 27.55 -2.50 7.57
C GLU A 42 26.70 -2.30 6.31
N TYR A 43 26.43 -1.04 5.97
CA TYR A 43 25.65 -0.64 4.80
C TYR A 43 26.54 -0.21 3.62
N ASP A 44 27.86 -0.15 3.79
CA ASP A 44 28.78 0.27 2.74
C ASP A 44 28.69 -0.69 1.53
N GLY A 45 28.61 -0.12 0.33
CA GLY A 45 28.46 -0.85 -0.94
C GLY A 45 27.04 -1.34 -1.23
N ARG A 46 26.06 -1.14 -0.34
CA ARG A 46 24.68 -1.58 -0.59
C ARG A 46 23.95 -0.67 -1.59
N ASP A 47 23.09 -1.30 -2.39
CA ASP A 47 22.10 -0.59 -3.19
C ASP A 47 20.98 -0.03 -2.31
N ALA A 48 20.63 1.22 -2.56
CA ALA A 48 19.66 1.98 -1.79
C ALA A 48 18.73 2.77 -2.71
N VAL A 49 17.71 3.34 -2.08
CA VAL A 49 16.93 4.45 -2.61
C VAL A 49 16.94 5.59 -1.60
N VAL A 50 17.02 6.81 -2.11
CA VAL A 50 16.82 8.02 -1.31
C VAL A 50 15.45 8.58 -1.67
N LYS A 51 14.60 8.70 -0.66
CA LYS A 51 13.27 9.28 -0.77
C LYS A 51 13.27 10.66 -0.12
N TRP A 52 12.89 11.68 -0.87
CA TRP A 52 12.58 13.01 -0.36
C TRP A 52 11.08 13.22 -0.40
N ASN A 53 10.50 13.63 0.74
CA ASN A 53 9.08 13.90 0.85
C ASN A 53 8.86 15.27 1.52
N TRP A 54 8.23 16.19 0.79
CA TRP A 54 7.82 17.50 1.27
C TRP A 54 6.44 17.42 1.94
N ALA A 55 6.41 16.97 3.20
CA ALA A 55 5.20 16.59 3.90
C ALA A 55 4.75 17.64 4.93
N PRO A 56 3.44 17.71 5.25
CA PRO A 56 2.95 18.40 6.43
C PRO A 56 3.65 17.93 7.70
N LYS A 57 4.13 18.89 8.52
CA LYS A 57 4.88 18.58 9.75
C LYS A 57 4.03 17.78 10.76
N ALA A 58 2.72 18.03 10.79
CA ALA A 58 1.78 17.32 11.65
C ALA A 58 1.58 15.84 11.26
N ARG A 59 1.90 15.45 10.02
CA ARG A 59 1.77 14.07 9.55
C ARG A 59 2.85 13.20 10.18
N THR A 60 2.53 12.00 10.65
CA THR A 60 3.57 11.05 11.10
C THR A 60 4.46 10.64 9.91
N ALA A 61 5.77 10.51 10.10
CA ALA A 61 6.70 10.11 9.03
C ALA A 61 6.58 8.61 8.69
N GLU A 62 6.75 8.24 7.42
CA GLU A 62 6.81 6.83 6.95
C GLU A 62 7.73 5.98 7.83
N SER A 63 8.95 6.49 8.07
CA SER A 63 9.97 5.82 8.87
C SER A 63 9.51 5.51 10.30
N ALA A 64 8.63 6.32 10.89
CA ALA A 64 8.10 6.06 12.23
C ALA A 64 7.23 4.80 12.27
N PHE A 65 6.42 4.56 11.24
CA PHE A 65 5.62 3.33 11.11
C PHE A 65 6.52 2.11 10.89
N VAL A 66 7.43 2.19 9.91
CA VAL A 66 8.34 1.09 9.56
C VAL A 66 9.24 0.72 10.75
N LEU A 67 9.88 1.70 11.39
CA LEU A 67 10.76 1.44 12.54
C LEU A 67 9.98 0.94 13.76
N SER A 68 8.74 1.40 13.96
CA SER A 68 7.87 0.87 15.03
C SER A 68 7.54 -0.61 14.79
N ALA A 69 7.14 -0.95 13.56
CA ALA A 69 6.87 -2.31 13.14
C ALA A 69 8.13 -3.19 13.29
N ARG A 70 9.29 -2.78 12.76
CA ARG A 70 10.54 -3.55 12.89
C ARG A 70 10.92 -3.83 14.35
N ARG A 71 10.87 -2.82 15.23
CA ARG A 71 11.13 -3.02 16.68
C ARG A 71 10.14 -3.96 17.35
N ARG A 72 8.88 -4.01 16.89
CA ARG A 72 7.88 -4.97 17.40
C ARG A 72 8.20 -6.38 16.88
N ALA A 73 8.54 -6.52 15.59
CA ALA A 73 8.94 -7.77 14.97
C ALA A 73 10.17 -8.39 15.64
N GLU A 74 11.22 -7.60 15.91
CA GLU A 74 12.42 -8.07 16.64
C GLU A 74 12.09 -8.73 17.99
N ARG A 75 11.07 -8.22 18.68
CA ARG A 75 10.68 -8.72 20.01
C ARG A 75 9.73 -9.90 19.97
N GLU A 76 8.85 -9.97 18.97
CA GLU A 76 7.68 -10.85 19.01
C GLU A 76 7.57 -11.79 17.81
N ASN A 77 8.04 -11.37 16.64
CA ASN A 77 7.97 -12.16 15.42
C ASN A 77 9.09 -11.77 14.44
N PRO A 78 10.34 -12.25 14.66
CA PRO A 78 11.49 -11.83 13.86
C PRO A 78 11.35 -12.14 12.36
N ARG A 79 10.52 -13.12 11.97
CA ARG A 79 10.25 -13.45 10.56
C ARG A 79 9.63 -12.28 9.79
N MET A 80 8.94 -11.35 10.46
CA MET A 80 8.33 -10.20 9.79
C MET A 80 9.37 -9.17 9.30
N LEU A 81 10.60 -9.22 9.81
CA LEU A 81 11.67 -8.31 9.37
C LEU A 81 12.00 -8.47 7.88
N ASP A 82 11.87 -9.69 7.34
CA ASP A 82 12.09 -9.98 5.92
C ASP A 82 10.95 -9.44 5.02
N HIS A 83 9.83 -9.05 5.62
CA HIS A 83 8.61 -8.59 4.95
C HIS A 83 8.32 -7.09 5.17
N LEU A 84 9.19 -6.40 5.89
CA LEU A 84 9.15 -4.95 6.14
C LEU A 84 10.36 -4.26 5.50
N PRO A 85 10.23 -3.03 4.97
CA PRO A 85 11.36 -2.32 4.37
C PRO A 85 12.48 -2.10 5.40
N ASP A 86 13.74 -2.17 4.96
CA ASP A 86 14.91 -1.85 5.76
C ASP A 86 15.32 -0.40 5.57
N VAL A 87 15.17 0.38 6.65
CA VAL A 87 15.43 1.82 6.67
C VAL A 87 16.83 2.04 7.24
N PHE A 88 17.75 2.46 6.40
CA PHE A 88 19.14 2.73 6.76
C PHE A 88 19.27 4.06 7.50
N TYR A 89 18.53 5.07 7.05
CA TYR A 89 18.50 6.39 7.65
C TYR A 89 17.12 7.02 7.47
N ALA A 90 16.68 7.79 8.47
CA ALA A 90 15.56 8.70 8.33
C ALA A 90 15.82 9.97 9.14
N GLY A 91 15.50 11.12 8.56
CA GLY A 91 15.63 12.40 9.24
C GLY A 91 14.96 13.54 8.48
N ASP A 92 14.82 14.66 9.18
CA ASP A 92 14.25 15.89 8.65
C ASP A 92 15.38 16.84 8.25
N MET A 93 15.24 17.50 7.11
CA MET A 93 16.16 18.53 6.61
C MET A 93 15.53 19.92 6.72
N GLU A 94 16.37 20.95 6.69
CA GLU A 94 15.91 22.34 6.65
C GLU A 94 15.03 22.60 5.41
N SER A 95 13.93 23.33 5.62
CA SER A 95 12.96 23.64 4.57
C SER A 95 13.54 24.42 3.39
N SER A 96 14.66 25.13 3.58
CA SER A 96 15.40 25.81 2.51
C SER A 96 15.88 24.84 1.43
N ALA A 97 16.31 23.64 1.81
CA ALA A 97 16.73 22.59 0.87
C ALA A 97 15.56 22.03 0.04
N ALA A 98 14.31 22.23 0.47
CA ALA A 98 13.14 21.81 -0.29
C ALA A 98 12.94 22.66 -1.55
N VAL A 99 13.41 23.92 -1.56
CA VAL A 99 13.31 24.80 -2.74
C VAL A 99 14.16 24.25 -3.89
N ASP A 100 15.36 23.77 -3.60
CA ASP A 100 16.26 23.20 -4.61
C ASP A 100 15.69 21.92 -5.25
N ILE A 101 14.88 21.17 -4.49
CA ILE A 101 14.33 19.87 -4.92
C ILE A 101 12.95 20.02 -5.57
N PHE A 102 12.08 20.88 -5.00
CA PHE A 102 10.66 20.98 -5.35
C PHE A 102 10.24 22.35 -5.92
N GLY A 103 11.15 23.33 -5.98
CA GLY A 103 10.90 24.65 -6.58
C GLY A 103 9.70 25.38 -5.97
N ASP A 104 8.84 25.91 -6.84
CA ASP A 104 7.66 26.72 -6.48
C ASP A 104 6.61 26.01 -5.60
N ILE A 105 6.69 24.69 -5.46
CA ILE A 105 5.80 23.93 -4.55
C ILE A 105 6.10 24.27 -3.09
N ALA A 106 7.35 24.63 -2.77
CA ALA A 106 7.75 25.01 -1.42
C ALA A 106 7.21 26.39 -1.00
N SER A 107 6.95 27.30 -1.95
CA SER A 107 6.61 28.71 -1.67
C SER A 107 5.11 28.99 -1.43
N ASN A 108 4.23 28.01 -1.65
CA ASN A 108 2.76 28.21 -1.67
C ASN A 108 1.97 27.55 -0.51
N ASN A 109 2.56 27.31 0.67
CA ASN A 109 1.87 26.55 1.73
C ASN A 109 1.35 27.41 2.89
N PHE A 110 0.04 27.28 3.17
CA PHE A 110 -0.63 27.78 4.38
C PHE A 110 -0.40 26.88 5.62
N GLU A 111 0.20 25.71 5.43
CA GLU A 111 0.46 24.69 6.46
C GLU A 111 1.98 24.51 6.66
N GLU A 112 2.43 24.34 7.91
CA GLU A 112 3.84 24.10 8.23
C GLU A 112 4.30 22.75 7.66
N ARG A 113 5.37 22.76 6.86
CA ARG A 113 5.92 21.59 6.17
C ARG A 113 7.39 21.37 6.48
N VAL A 114 7.81 20.12 6.33
CA VAL A 114 9.19 19.66 6.56
C VAL A 114 9.64 18.75 5.42
N LEU A 115 10.93 18.85 5.05
CA LEU A 115 11.55 17.98 4.07
C LEU A 115 12.04 16.72 4.78
N ARG A 116 11.36 15.60 4.56
CA ARG A 116 11.73 14.31 5.11
C ARG A 116 12.63 13.57 4.14
N VAL A 117 13.74 13.04 4.64
CA VAL A 117 14.67 12.24 3.84
C VAL A 117 14.80 10.86 4.47
N THR A 118 14.57 9.84 3.66
CA THR A 118 14.76 8.44 4.06
C THR A 118 15.71 7.77 3.09
N VAL A 119 16.72 7.08 3.62
CA VAL A 119 17.57 6.14 2.88
C VAL A 119 17.09 4.75 3.23
N GLN A 120 16.68 3.99 2.22
CA GLN A 120 16.09 2.66 2.38
C GLN A 120 16.79 1.68 1.44
N GLU A 121 16.75 0.39 1.75
CA GLU A 121 17.15 -0.65 0.80
C GLU A 121 16.44 -0.51 -0.56
N ARG A 122 17.13 -0.88 -1.63
CA ARG A 122 16.52 -0.96 -2.96
C ARG A 122 15.75 -2.27 -3.13
N LEU A 123 14.42 -2.17 -3.21
CA LEU A 123 13.53 -3.30 -3.49
C LEU A 123 13.17 -3.38 -4.97
N LYS A 124 12.72 -4.56 -5.42
CA LYS A 124 12.18 -4.77 -6.77
C LYS A 124 10.65 -4.89 -6.72
N PRO A 125 9.90 -4.38 -7.72
CA PRO A 125 8.44 -4.42 -7.68
C PRO A 125 7.87 -5.80 -8.02
N LEU A 126 6.75 -6.19 -7.44
CA LEU A 126 6.09 -7.48 -7.77
C LEU A 126 5.51 -7.53 -9.18
N LYS A 127 5.34 -6.39 -9.84
CA LYS A 127 5.00 -6.31 -11.28
C LYS A 127 6.21 -6.56 -12.21
N ASP A 128 7.35 -6.96 -11.67
CA ASP A 128 8.52 -7.39 -12.44
C ASP A 128 8.18 -8.61 -13.32
N ARG A 129 8.42 -8.47 -14.63
CA ARG A 129 8.09 -9.49 -15.65
C ARG A 129 8.97 -10.74 -15.57
N THR A 130 10.03 -10.72 -14.76
CA THR A 130 10.94 -11.86 -14.58
C THR A 130 10.48 -12.83 -13.50
N LEU A 131 9.46 -12.49 -12.71
CA LEU A 131 8.91 -13.37 -11.69
C LEU A 131 8.10 -14.51 -12.29
N THR A 132 8.31 -15.71 -11.74
CA THR A 132 7.44 -16.85 -11.99
C THR A 132 6.15 -16.75 -11.17
N ALA A 133 5.11 -17.51 -11.56
CA ALA A 133 3.88 -17.58 -10.78
C ALA A 133 4.12 -18.06 -9.34
N ASP A 134 5.00 -19.04 -9.13
CA ASP A 134 5.33 -19.58 -7.80
C ASP A 134 5.99 -18.52 -6.90
N GLU A 135 6.88 -17.72 -7.48
CA GLU A 135 7.55 -16.64 -6.76
C GLU A 135 6.59 -15.51 -6.41
N LEU A 136 5.70 -15.14 -7.34
CA LEU A 136 4.67 -14.15 -7.10
C LEU A 136 3.68 -14.63 -6.04
N GLU A 137 3.27 -15.90 -6.09
CA GLU A 137 2.39 -16.51 -5.09
C GLU A 137 2.99 -16.43 -3.69
N LYS A 138 4.24 -16.90 -3.56
CA LYS A 138 4.98 -16.90 -2.29
C LYS A 138 5.14 -15.49 -1.74
N ALA A 139 5.51 -14.54 -2.60
CA ALA A 139 5.69 -13.15 -2.18
C ALA A 139 4.36 -12.48 -1.80
N PHE A 140 3.29 -12.71 -2.55
CA PHE A 140 1.98 -12.14 -2.25
C PHE A 140 1.40 -12.68 -0.93
N LYS A 141 1.50 -13.99 -0.68
CA LYS A 141 1.12 -14.59 0.62
C LYS A 141 1.90 -13.98 1.78
N ALA A 142 3.22 -13.83 1.62
CA ALA A 142 4.05 -13.22 2.64
C ALA A 142 3.68 -11.75 2.94
N ILE A 143 3.30 -10.98 1.91
CA ILE A 143 2.79 -9.61 2.07
C ILE A 143 1.45 -9.61 2.82
N PHE A 144 0.54 -10.51 2.46
CA PHE A 144 -0.73 -10.66 3.16
C PHE A 144 -0.50 -10.98 4.65
N ASP A 145 0.37 -11.93 4.97
CA ASP A 145 0.71 -12.30 6.34
C ASP A 145 1.35 -11.14 7.12
N CYS A 146 2.25 -10.39 6.46
CA CYS A 146 2.86 -9.18 7.01
C CYS A 146 1.79 -8.11 7.31
N TYR A 147 0.87 -7.88 6.37
CA TYR A 147 -0.22 -6.92 6.55
C TYR A 147 -1.17 -7.33 7.68
N ARG A 148 -1.54 -8.62 7.75
CA ARG A 148 -2.33 -9.17 8.87
C ARG A 148 -1.65 -8.89 10.21
N TRP A 149 -0.36 -9.21 10.31
CA TRP A 149 0.42 -8.98 11.53
C TRP A 149 0.53 -7.48 11.87
N LEU A 150 0.70 -6.61 10.87
CA LEU A 150 0.71 -5.15 11.07
C LEU A 150 -0.58 -4.66 11.73
N VAL A 151 -1.74 -5.16 11.29
CA VAL A 151 -3.03 -4.79 11.87
C VAL A 151 -3.22 -5.41 13.25
N GLU A 152 -3.10 -6.73 13.37
CA GLU A 152 -3.47 -7.48 14.58
C GLU A 152 -2.48 -7.28 15.73
N ALA A 153 -1.18 -7.15 15.44
CA ALA A 153 -0.12 -7.13 16.46
C ALA A 153 0.63 -5.79 16.56
N ALA A 154 0.79 -5.06 15.45
CA ALA A 154 1.47 -3.76 15.45
C ALA A 154 0.48 -2.57 15.53
N GLY A 155 -0.82 -2.80 15.29
CA GLY A 155 -1.84 -1.76 15.32
C GLY A 155 -1.66 -0.70 14.22
N ILE A 156 -1.23 -1.10 13.02
CA ILE A 156 -0.94 -0.23 11.88
C ILE A 156 -1.85 -0.59 10.70
N LEU A 157 -2.59 0.41 10.17
CA LEU A 157 -3.24 0.35 8.87
C LEU A 157 -2.31 0.92 7.80
N HIS A 158 -2.26 0.28 6.63
CA HIS A 158 -1.39 0.71 5.54
C HIS A 158 -2.00 1.88 4.75
N ARG A 159 -3.29 1.77 4.41
CA ARG A 159 -4.12 2.77 3.71
C ARG A 159 -3.79 3.09 2.26
N ASP A 160 -2.66 2.61 1.73
CA ASP A 160 -2.30 2.78 0.31
C ASP A 160 -1.71 1.51 -0.31
N ILE A 161 -2.37 0.36 -0.12
CA ILE A 161 -1.95 -0.86 -0.81
C ILE A 161 -2.21 -0.70 -2.31
N SER A 162 -1.17 -0.88 -3.11
CA SER A 162 -1.21 -0.79 -4.58
C SER A 162 -0.10 -1.64 -5.20
N VAL A 163 -0.21 -1.97 -6.49
CA VAL A 163 0.84 -2.73 -7.19
C VAL A 163 2.22 -2.05 -7.19
N ASN A 164 2.28 -0.74 -6.93
CA ASN A 164 3.54 -0.01 -6.83
C ASN A 164 4.19 -0.16 -5.45
N ASN A 165 3.43 -0.59 -4.44
CA ASN A 165 3.83 -0.69 -3.05
C ASN A 165 4.06 -2.17 -2.64
N LEU A 166 3.67 -3.10 -3.50
CA LEU A 166 3.97 -4.52 -3.37
C LEU A 166 5.33 -4.81 -4.00
N MET A 167 6.33 -5.08 -3.17
CA MET A 167 7.72 -5.26 -3.57
C MET A 167 8.23 -6.66 -3.20
N TYR A 168 9.44 -6.98 -3.64
CA TYR A 168 10.17 -8.17 -3.23
C TYR A 168 11.67 -7.91 -3.09
N ARG A 169 12.33 -8.79 -2.33
CA ARG A 169 13.79 -8.92 -2.29
C ARG A 169 14.18 -10.39 -2.40
N ARG A 170 15.47 -10.64 -2.63
CA ARG A 170 16.05 -11.99 -2.57
C ARG A 170 17.13 -12.05 -1.51
N ILE A 171 17.03 -13.01 -0.60
CA ILE A 171 18.05 -13.32 0.41
C ILE A 171 18.43 -14.78 0.19
N ASP A 172 19.71 -15.06 -0.06
CA ASP A 172 20.22 -16.41 -0.33
C ASP A 172 19.45 -17.17 -1.42
N GLY A 173 19.10 -16.44 -2.50
CA GLY A 173 18.32 -16.97 -3.63
C GLY A 173 16.82 -17.05 -3.39
N GLN A 174 16.36 -16.90 -2.14
CA GLN A 174 14.95 -17.00 -1.78
C GLN A 174 14.22 -15.67 -1.88
N ILE A 175 13.04 -15.69 -2.47
CA ILE A 175 12.17 -14.52 -2.58
C ILE A 175 11.41 -14.25 -1.27
N TYR A 176 11.34 -12.97 -0.90
CA TYR A 176 10.53 -12.44 0.19
C TYR A 176 9.70 -11.30 -0.35
N GLY A 177 8.37 -11.38 -0.21
CA GLY A 177 7.49 -10.24 -0.47
C GLY A 177 7.63 -9.20 0.63
N VAL A 178 7.60 -7.92 0.25
CA VAL A 178 7.79 -6.77 1.14
C VAL A 178 6.68 -5.77 0.87
N LEU A 179 5.93 -5.41 1.91
CA LEU A 179 4.97 -4.31 1.84
C LEU A 179 5.72 -3.00 2.07
N ASN A 180 5.71 -2.11 1.09
CA ASN A 180 6.48 -0.86 1.11
C ASN A 180 5.55 0.36 1.09
N ASP A 181 6.10 1.53 1.42
CA ASP A 181 5.43 2.84 1.33
C ASP A 181 4.33 3.08 2.39
N PHE A 182 4.78 3.42 3.61
CA PHE A 182 3.92 3.71 4.77
C PHE A 182 3.57 5.21 4.92
N ASP A 183 3.75 6.04 3.88
CA ASP A 183 3.48 7.49 3.95
C ASP A 183 2.01 7.81 4.29
N LEU A 184 1.09 6.93 3.88
CA LEU A 184 -0.36 7.06 4.15
C LEU A 184 -0.84 6.28 5.38
N SER A 185 0.06 5.58 6.08
CA SER A 185 -0.30 4.70 7.19
C SER A 185 -0.82 5.42 8.43
N GLN A 186 -1.50 4.67 9.30
CA GLN A 186 -2.07 5.18 10.54
C GLN A 186 -2.00 4.15 11.67
N PHE A 187 -1.69 4.60 12.88
CA PHE A 187 -1.84 3.78 14.08
C PHE A 187 -3.32 3.73 14.49
N ILE A 188 -3.87 2.52 14.62
CA ILE A 188 -5.29 2.29 14.91
C ILE A 188 -5.73 2.99 16.22
N ASN A 189 -4.85 3.03 17.23
CA ASN A 189 -5.15 3.60 18.55
C ASN A 189 -4.83 5.11 18.71
N ASN A 190 -4.22 5.76 17.72
CA ASN A 190 -3.88 7.19 17.77
C ASN A 190 -4.72 8.04 16.80
N SER A 191 -5.99 7.70 16.65
CA SER A 191 -6.98 8.45 15.86
C SER A 191 -7.39 9.77 16.55
N SER A 192 -6.42 10.52 17.08
CA SER A 192 -6.63 11.89 17.55
C SER A 192 -6.81 12.83 16.34
N GLY A 193 -8.05 12.95 15.87
CA GLY A 193 -8.63 14.16 15.28
C GLY A 193 -8.13 14.65 13.92
N PHE A 194 -7.07 14.10 13.35
CA PHE A 194 -6.57 14.50 12.03
C PHE A 194 -6.41 13.25 11.15
N THR A 195 -7.04 13.25 9.96
CA THR A 195 -6.93 12.28 8.83
C THR A 195 -8.19 11.46 8.46
N SER A 196 -9.35 11.67 9.09
CA SER A 196 -10.62 11.09 8.60
C SER A 196 -11.23 11.85 7.41
N ASP A 197 -10.74 13.05 7.08
CA ASP A 197 -11.38 13.94 6.09
C ASP A 197 -10.79 13.86 4.67
N GLU A 198 -9.71 13.11 4.46
CA GLU A 198 -9.05 13.03 3.16
C GLU A 198 -9.20 11.63 2.54
N ARG A 199 -9.77 11.58 1.33
CA ARG A 199 -9.76 10.40 0.47
C ARG A 199 -8.36 10.24 -0.12
N ILE A 200 -7.54 9.47 0.59
CA ILE A 200 -6.16 9.19 0.23
C ILE A 200 -6.01 7.78 -0.33
N GLY A 201 -4.97 7.58 -1.13
CA GLY A 201 -4.61 6.29 -1.73
C GLY A 201 -4.62 6.31 -3.25
N THR A 202 -4.20 5.20 -3.83
CA THR A 202 -4.10 5.03 -5.27
C THR A 202 -5.45 4.63 -5.85
N ILE A 203 -6.10 5.55 -6.60
CA ILE A 203 -7.52 5.47 -7.03
C ILE A 203 -7.96 4.07 -7.55
N PRO A 204 -7.25 3.41 -8.48
CA PRO A 204 -7.63 2.05 -8.94
C PRO A 204 -7.77 1.01 -7.81
N PHE A 205 -6.93 1.11 -6.78
CA PHE A 205 -6.85 0.13 -5.69
C PHE A 205 -7.69 0.52 -4.47
N MET A 206 -7.94 1.82 -4.28
CA MET A 206 -8.73 2.37 -3.17
C MET A 206 -10.09 1.66 -3.03
N ALA A 207 -10.42 1.20 -1.83
CA ALA A 207 -11.66 0.46 -1.56
C ALA A 207 -12.93 1.21 -2.00
N PHE A 208 -13.96 0.46 -2.38
CA PHE A 208 -15.24 0.94 -2.87
C PHE A 208 -15.85 2.02 -1.97
N ASP A 209 -15.91 1.78 -0.66
CA ASP A 209 -16.48 2.74 0.30
C ASP A 209 -15.68 4.05 0.39
N LEU A 210 -14.36 3.99 0.14
CA LEU A 210 -13.46 5.14 0.17
C LEU A 210 -13.49 5.98 -1.11
N LEU A 211 -14.07 5.46 -2.21
CA LEU A 211 -14.19 6.17 -3.47
C LEU A 211 -15.46 7.04 -3.60
N ASN A 212 -16.52 6.72 -2.85
CA ASN A 212 -17.83 7.39 -3.00
C ASN A 212 -17.81 8.85 -2.53
N ARG A 213 -17.70 9.81 -3.47
CA ARG A 213 -17.58 11.25 -3.15
C ARG A 213 -18.88 11.92 -2.70
N GLU A 214 -20.01 11.25 -2.80
CA GLU A 214 -21.32 11.78 -2.39
C GLU A 214 -21.54 11.76 -0.87
N ARG A 215 -20.62 11.14 -0.12
CA ARG A 215 -20.69 11.01 1.34
C ARG A 215 -19.43 11.57 1.99
N PRO A 216 -19.45 11.86 3.31
CA PRO A 216 -18.22 12.06 4.06
C PRO A 216 -17.31 10.83 3.91
N PRO A 217 -15.97 11.00 3.88
CA PRO A 217 -15.06 9.87 3.83
C PRO A 217 -15.27 8.98 5.07
N PRO A 218 -15.47 7.67 4.89
CA PRO A 218 -15.61 6.77 6.02
C PRO A 218 -14.25 6.57 6.70
N THR A 219 -14.27 6.10 7.95
CA THR A 219 -13.05 5.60 8.62
C THR A 219 -12.43 4.50 7.79
N HIS A 220 -11.10 4.53 7.63
CA HIS A 220 -10.37 3.46 6.95
C HIS A 220 -10.32 2.24 7.87
N LEU A 221 -10.75 1.09 7.38
CA LEU A 221 -10.85 -0.17 8.15
C LEU A 221 -9.92 -1.22 7.54
N PRO A 222 -9.50 -2.25 8.30
CA PRO A 222 -8.63 -3.30 7.79
C PRO A 222 -9.11 -3.94 6.48
N ARG A 223 -10.44 -4.12 6.35
CA ARG A 223 -11.07 -4.65 5.14
C ARG A 223 -10.88 -3.82 3.87
N HIS A 224 -10.64 -2.52 3.98
CA HIS A 224 -10.38 -1.66 2.81
C HIS A 224 -9.01 -1.93 2.21
N ASP A 225 -8.03 -2.24 3.05
CA ASP A 225 -6.69 -2.68 2.60
C ASP A 225 -6.76 -4.12 2.06
N LEU A 226 -7.62 -4.99 2.61
CA LEU A 226 -7.90 -6.31 1.99
C LEU A 226 -8.51 -6.16 0.58
N GLU A 227 -9.44 -5.22 0.40
CA GLU A 227 -10.01 -4.91 -0.92
C GLU A 227 -8.93 -4.43 -1.89
N SER A 228 -8.04 -3.56 -1.41
CA SER A 228 -6.88 -3.09 -2.16
C SER A 228 -5.92 -4.22 -2.53
N LEU A 229 -5.70 -5.21 -1.64
CA LEU A 229 -4.88 -6.41 -1.93
C LEU A 229 -5.50 -7.26 -3.05
N MET A 230 -6.82 -7.49 -3.03
CA MET A 230 -7.51 -8.20 -4.11
C MET A 230 -7.30 -7.48 -5.44
N TYR A 231 -7.54 -6.18 -5.51
CA TYR A 231 -7.34 -5.43 -6.76
C TYR A 231 -5.86 -5.43 -7.18
N ALA A 232 -4.92 -5.31 -6.25
CA ALA A 232 -3.49 -5.40 -6.56
C ALA A 232 -3.12 -6.78 -7.16
N LEU A 233 -3.65 -7.88 -6.60
CA LEU A 233 -3.47 -9.22 -7.16
C LEU A 233 -4.00 -9.31 -8.59
N VAL A 234 -5.25 -8.88 -8.82
CA VAL A 234 -5.87 -8.88 -10.15
C VAL A 234 -5.02 -8.11 -11.16
N PHE A 235 -4.53 -6.92 -10.79
CA PHE A 235 -3.64 -6.15 -11.67
C PHE A 235 -2.26 -6.80 -11.91
N LEU A 236 -1.79 -7.64 -11.00
CA LEU A 236 -0.52 -8.37 -11.15
C LEU A 236 -0.68 -9.58 -12.08
N VAL A 237 -1.80 -10.30 -12.01
CA VAL A 237 -1.94 -11.62 -12.64
C VAL A 237 -2.86 -11.66 -13.86
N CYS A 238 -3.80 -10.73 -14.00
CA CYS A 238 -4.79 -10.73 -15.10
C CYS A 238 -4.34 -9.93 -16.33
N GLU A 239 -4.93 -10.25 -17.48
CA GLU A 239 -4.83 -9.43 -18.70
C GLU A 239 -5.65 -8.16 -18.54
N VAL A 240 -5.00 -7.08 -18.08
CA VAL A 240 -5.65 -5.80 -17.77
C VAL A 240 -5.89 -4.97 -19.04
N GLU A 241 -4.98 -5.01 -20.00
CA GLU A 241 -5.04 -4.16 -21.18
C GLU A 241 -6.24 -4.53 -22.06
N GLY A 242 -6.94 -3.51 -22.59
CA GLY A 242 -8.18 -3.71 -23.34
C GLY A 242 -9.43 -3.99 -22.50
N THR A 243 -9.31 -4.03 -21.17
CA THR A 243 -10.44 -4.22 -20.24
C THR A 243 -10.84 -2.93 -19.52
N GLN A 244 -11.93 -2.96 -18.75
CA GLN A 244 -12.32 -1.83 -17.90
C GLN A 244 -11.29 -1.49 -16.81
N LEU A 245 -10.52 -2.46 -16.34
CA LEU A 245 -9.48 -2.26 -15.32
C LEU A 245 -8.36 -1.32 -15.82
N ALA A 246 -7.97 -1.42 -17.09
CA ALA A 246 -6.96 -0.53 -17.66
C ALA A 246 -7.39 0.94 -17.58
N ARG A 247 -8.68 1.21 -17.79
CA ARG A 247 -9.27 2.55 -17.76
C ARG A 247 -9.23 3.17 -16.37
N TRP A 248 -9.26 2.36 -15.30
CA TRP A 248 -9.25 2.88 -13.92
C TRP A 248 -8.04 3.77 -13.62
N ARG A 249 -6.92 3.59 -14.34
CA ARG A 249 -5.70 4.38 -14.17
C ARG A 249 -5.88 5.86 -14.49
N ASP A 250 -6.82 6.17 -15.38
CA ASP A 250 -7.06 7.52 -15.90
C ASP A 250 -8.40 8.12 -15.41
N LEU A 251 -9.20 7.31 -14.72
CA LEU A 251 -10.52 7.70 -14.23
C LEU A 251 -10.45 8.41 -12.88
N GLY A 252 -11.45 9.26 -12.63
CA GLY A 252 -11.69 9.87 -11.33
C GLY A 252 -12.26 8.87 -10.32
N MET A 253 -12.31 9.29 -9.05
CA MET A 253 -12.78 8.43 -7.95
C MET A 253 -14.21 7.92 -8.15
N GLN A 254 -15.12 8.76 -8.65
CA GLN A 254 -16.53 8.39 -8.81
C GLN A 254 -16.70 7.39 -9.97
N GLU A 255 -15.98 7.59 -11.06
CA GLU A 255 -16.02 6.69 -12.21
C GLU A 255 -15.42 5.31 -11.88
N VAL A 256 -14.34 5.27 -11.08
CA VAL A 256 -13.79 4.01 -10.58
C VAL A 256 -14.73 3.34 -9.57
N HIS A 257 -15.38 4.11 -8.68
CA HIS A 257 -16.41 3.60 -7.77
C HIS A 257 -17.50 2.86 -8.53
N ASP A 258 -18.06 3.48 -9.56
CA ASP A 258 -19.16 2.91 -10.34
C ASP A 258 -18.71 1.69 -11.15
N SER A 259 -17.49 1.74 -11.72
CA SER A 259 -16.93 0.62 -12.47
C SER A 259 -16.59 -0.59 -11.58
N LYS A 260 -16.22 -0.41 -10.31
CA LYS A 260 -15.93 -1.53 -9.39
C LYS A 260 -17.10 -2.47 -9.18
N ILE A 261 -18.33 -1.93 -9.08
CA ILE A 261 -19.54 -2.73 -8.95
C ILE A 261 -19.73 -3.60 -10.20
N VAL A 262 -19.58 -3.00 -11.38
CA VAL A 262 -19.72 -3.70 -12.66
C VAL A 262 -18.68 -4.80 -12.78
N THR A 263 -17.41 -4.51 -12.49
CA THR A 263 -16.33 -5.51 -12.51
C THR A 263 -16.59 -6.68 -11.57
N LEU A 264 -17.04 -6.43 -10.34
CA LEU A 264 -17.34 -7.53 -9.40
C LEU A 264 -18.52 -8.39 -9.86
N LEU A 265 -19.51 -7.81 -10.54
CA LEU A 265 -20.67 -8.53 -11.08
C LEU A 265 -20.35 -9.33 -12.35
N GLU A 266 -19.49 -8.79 -13.22
CA GLU A 266 -19.08 -9.44 -14.47
C GLU A 266 -17.95 -10.46 -14.27
N GLY A 267 -17.21 -10.34 -13.17
CA GLY A 267 -16.00 -11.10 -12.90
C GLY A 267 -14.73 -10.39 -13.38
N PHE A 268 -13.59 -10.81 -12.84
CA PHE A 268 -12.28 -10.30 -13.28
C PHE A 268 -11.85 -10.91 -14.62
N PRO A 269 -10.99 -10.23 -15.39
CA PRO A 269 -10.38 -10.82 -16.57
C PRO A 269 -9.58 -12.09 -16.23
N PHE A 270 -9.42 -12.96 -17.22
CA PHE A 270 -8.61 -14.16 -17.06
C PHE A 270 -7.15 -13.81 -16.72
N PRO A 271 -6.46 -14.65 -15.91
CA PRO A 271 -5.02 -14.55 -15.74
C PRO A 271 -4.28 -14.58 -17.09
N LYS A 272 -3.19 -13.82 -17.18
CA LYS A 272 -2.29 -13.79 -18.33
C LYS A 272 -1.48 -15.10 -18.42
N ASP A 273 -0.88 -15.34 -19.60
CA ASP A 273 -0.04 -16.51 -19.84
C ASP A 273 1.00 -16.74 -18.74
N GLY A 274 1.04 -17.96 -18.20
CA GLY A 274 1.93 -18.37 -17.11
C GLY A 274 1.42 -18.05 -15.70
N PHE A 275 0.24 -17.43 -15.55
CA PHE A 275 -0.40 -17.10 -14.27
C PHE A 275 -1.78 -17.75 -14.11
N GLU A 276 -2.13 -18.74 -14.93
CA GLU A 276 -3.44 -19.40 -14.99
C GLU A 276 -3.88 -19.98 -13.63
N ARG A 277 -2.91 -20.41 -12.81
CA ARG A 277 -3.15 -20.92 -11.46
C ARG A 277 -3.79 -19.90 -10.49
N PHE A 278 -3.75 -18.61 -10.82
CA PHE A 278 -4.40 -17.56 -10.03
C PHE A 278 -5.89 -17.37 -10.39
N LEU A 279 -6.42 -18.12 -11.37
CA LEU A 279 -7.83 -18.03 -11.75
C LEU A 279 -8.73 -18.28 -10.55
N ASP A 280 -8.49 -19.37 -9.81
CA ASP A 280 -9.28 -19.73 -8.63
C ASP A 280 -9.20 -18.65 -7.56
N TRP A 281 -8.02 -18.08 -7.29
CA TRP A 281 -7.87 -16.99 -6.32
C TRP A 281 -8.65 -15.75 -6.72
N THR A 282 -8.52 -15.30 -7.97
CA THR A 282 -9.22 -14.09 -8.43
C THR A 282 -10.74 -14.28 -8.42
N TYR A 283 -11.22 -15.46 -8.79
CA TYR A 283 -12.64 -15.81 -8.73
C TYR A 283 -13.15 -15.85 -7.29
N GLN A 284 -12.50 -16.62 -6.41
CA GLN A 284 -12.92 -16.79 -5.02
C GLN A 284 -12.88 -15.47 -4.23
N LEU A 285 -11.86 -14.65 -4.47
CA LEU A 285 -11.81 -13.30 -3.89
C LEU A 285 -12.95 -12.43 -4.42
N GLY A 286 -13.21 -12.43 -5.74
CA GLY A 286 -14.34 -11.70 -6.31
C GLY A 286 -15.68 -12.07 -5.66
N GLU A 287 -15.94 -13.38 -5.53
CA GLU A 287 -17.14 -13.92 -4.86
C GLU A 287 -17.21 -13.54 -3.38
N LEU A 288 -16.09 -13.62 -2.65
CA LEU A 288 -16.01 -13.23 -1.24
C LEU A 288 -16.45 -11.77 -1.03
N PHE A 289 -15.92 -10.86 -1.84
CA PHE A 289 -16.29 -9.45 -1.76
C PHE A 289 -17.72 -9.19 -2.23
N LEU A 290 -18.17 -9.88 -3.28
CA LEU A 290 -19.54 -9.76 -3.78
C LEU A 290 -20.57 -10.23 -2.73
N ASP A 291 -20.36 -11.37 -2.08
CA ASP A 291 -21.24 -11.86 -1.00
C ASP A 291 -21.25 -10.88 0.18
N ALA A 292 -20.08 -10.41 0.62
CA ALA A 292 -19.97 -9.46 1.73
C ALA A 292 -20.73 -8.15 1.46
N PHE A 293 -20.58 -7.57 0.25
CA PHE A 293 -21.32 -6.37 -0.14
C PHE A 293 -22.81 -6.63 -0.34
N GLY A 294 -23.18 -7.80 -0.88
CA GLY A 294 -24.56 -8.23 -1.05
C GLY A 294 -25.28 -8.37 0.29
N ALA A 295 -24.66 -9.03 1.26
CA ALA A 295 -25.17 -9.21 2.62
C ALA A 295 -25.41 -7.86 3.31
N ARG A 296 -24.44 -6.93 3.25
CA ARG A 296 -24.60 -5.57 3.77
C ARG A 296 -25.75 -4.83 3.10
N THR A 297 -25.85 -4.90 1.77
CA THR A 297 -26.91 -4.23 1.00
C THR A 297 -28.29 -4.78 1.36
N LYS A 298 -28.42 -6.10 1.48
CA LYS A 298 -29.64 -6.78 1.92
C LYS A 298 -30.04 -6.34 3.33
N ALA A 299 -29.10 -6.32 4.27
CA ALA A 299 -29.36 -5.86 5.64
C ALA A 299 -29.82 -4.39 5.68
N ARG A 300 -29.17 -3.49 4.92
CA ARG A 300 -29.58 -2.08 4.82
C ARG A 300 -30.99 -1.93 4.25
N ARG A 301 -31.34 -2.67 3.19
CA ARG A 301 -32.70 -2.67 2.61
C ARG A 301 -33.75 -3.19 3.59
N LEU A 302 -33.45 -4.27 4.31
CA LEU A 302 -34.34 -4.79 5.36
C LEU A 302 -34.56 -3.79 6.48
N ARG A 303 -33.54 -3.03 6.90
CA ARG A 303 -33.70 -1.93 7.88
C ARG A 303 -34.61 -0.82 7.38
N LEU A 304 -34.53 -0.43 6.11
CA LEU A 304 -35.43 0.56 5.53
C LEU A 304 -36.90 0.09 5.50
N LEU A 305 -37.11 -1.21 5.28
CA LEU A 305 -38.45 -1.82 5.30
C LEU A 305 -38.97 -2.00 6.73
N ASN A 306 -38.15 -2.54 7.64
CA ASN A 306 -38.53 -2.88 9.02
C ASN A 306 -38.48 -1.69 9.97
N GLY A 307 -37.75 -0.61 9.64
CA GLY A 307 -37.84 0.67 10.34
C GLY A 307 -39.25 1.26 10.27
N LYS A 308 -40.06 0.85 9.28
CA LYS A 308 -41.51 1.13 9.23
C LYS A 308 -42.35 0.21 10.13
N GLN A 309 -41.80 -0.92 10.58
CA GLN A 309 -42.51 -2.00 11.30
C GLN A 309 -41.99 -2.25 12.74
N GLN A 310 -40.99 -1.50 13.22
CA GLN A 310 -40.37 -1.62 14.56
C GLN A 310 -39.89 -3.04 14.92
N GLN A 311 -39.40 -3.83 13.95
CA GLN A 311 -38.81 -5.14 14.20
C GLN A 311 -37.28 -5.07 14.31
N PRO A 312 -36.66 -5.85 15.23
CA PRO A 312 -35.21 -5.93 15.32
C PRO A 312 -34.61 -6.55 14.05
N VAL A 313 -33.60 -5.88 13.47
CA VAL A 313 -32.86 -6.36 12.30
C VAL A 313 -31.42 -6.65 12.73
N PRO A 314 -30.81 -7.78 12.31
CA PRO A 314 -29.42 -8.08 12.64
C PRO A 314 -28.48 -6.92 12.28
N GLU A 315 -27.59 -6.58 13.20
CA GLU A 315 -26.54 -5.62 12.95
C GLU A 315 -25.43 -6.29 12.12
N VAL A 316 -25.15 -5.74 10.94
CA VAL A 316 -23.96 -6.10 10.17
C VAL A 316 -22.91 -5.08 10.59
N ASP A 317 -21.83 -5.56 11.22
CA ASP A 317 -20.72 -4.69 11.59
C ASP A 317 -20.02 -4.20 10.32
N ASP A 318 -19.68 -2.91 10.29
CA ASP A 318 -19.05 -2.31 9.11
C ASP A 318 -17.56 -2.70 9.00
N GLU A 319 -16.93 -3.31 10.01
CA GLU A 319 -15.51 -3.71 10.00
C GLU A 319 -15.26 -4.98 9.19
N THR A 320 -16.12 -5.99 9.37
CA THR A 320 -16.01 -7.32 8.75
C THR A 320 -17.20 -7.67 7.86
N LEU A 321 -18.15 -6.75 7.71
CA LEU A 321 -19.37 -6.95 6.94
C LEU A 321 -20.19 -8.16 7.43
N GLY A 322 -20.31 -8.29 8.76
CA GLY A 322 -21.04 -9.38 9.40
C GLY A 322 -20.23 -10.68 9.41
N GLY A 323 -18.94 -10.59 9.70
CA GLY A 323 -18.00 -11.72 9.76
C GLY A 323 -17.62 -12.33 8.42
N ARG A 324 -18.01 -11.71 7.29
CA ARG A 324 -17.75 -12.24 5.95
C ARG A 324 -16.38 -11.90 5.43
N LEU A 325 -15.92 -10.69 5.71
CA LEU A 325 -14.64 -10.17 5.25
C LEU A 325 -13.71 -9.99 6.44
N THR A 326 -12.92 -11.03 6.70
CA THR A 326 -11.94 -11.12 7.79
C THR A 326 -10.59 -11.56 7.21
N PHE A 327 -9.52 -11.47 7.99
CA PHE A 327 -8.24 -12.06 7.58
C PHE A 327 -8.36 -13.57 7.35
N ASP A 328 -9.15 -14.30 8.15
CA ASP A 328 -9.28 -15.74 8.01
C ASP A 328 -10.07 -16.14 6.76
N THR A 329 -11.16 -15.43 6.45
CA THR A 329 -11.92 -15.69 5.21
C THR A 329 -11.11 -15.32 3.98
N PHE A 330 -10.34 -14.22 4.01
CA PHE A 330 -9.41 -13.88 2.92
C PHE A 330 -8.30 -14.93 2.78
N ALA A 331 -7.65 -15.33 3.89
CA ALA A 331 -6.57 -16.31 3.87
C ALA A 331 -7.02 -17.68 3.31
N SER A 332 -8.25 -18.08 3.62
CA SER A 332 -8.83 -19.33 3.12
C SER A 332 -8.86 -19.36 1.59
N THR A 333 -9.19 -18.24 0.92
CA THR A 333 -9.16 -18.14 -0.55
C THR A 333 -7.76 -18.29 -1.15
N LEU A 334 -6.71 -17.91 -0.41
CA LEU A 334 -5.31 -18.06 -0.86
C LEU A 334 -4.75 -19.47 -0.63
N CYS A 335 -5.45 -20.32 0.13
CA CYS A 335 -5.01 -21.68 0.48
C CYS A 335 -5.65 -22.77 -0.38
N GLU A 336 -6.71 -22.48 -1.13
CA GLU A 336 -7.34 -23.42 -2.06
C GLU A 336 -6.46 -23.59 -3.30
N LEU A 337 -5.58 -24.61 -3.26
CA LEU A 337 -4.83 -25.16 -4.40
C LEU A 337 -4.79 -26.69 -4.30
#